data_AF-A0A0B7HLK0-F1
#
_entry.id   AF-A0A0B7HLK0-F1
#
_cell.length_a   1.000
_cell.length_b   1.000
_cell.length_c   1.000
_cell.angle_alpha   90.00
_cell.angle_beta   90.00
_cell.angle_gamma   90.00
#
_symmetry.space_group_name_H-M   'P 1'
#
loop_
_entity.id
_entity.type
_entity.pdbx_description
1 polymer ?
#
loop_
_entity_poly.entity_id
_entity_poly.type
_entity_poly.pdbx_seq_one_letter_code
_entity_poly.pdbx_strand_id
1 'polypeptide(L)'
;MAVSIDYEGENFKKHKVRALPYGVLLNAQGEVLWKGNPANITANMIRGFLSKNARTVPIYDFLKYSSYTTDNEVDIVLEGDYKLIETNLRKSSFSVIERNKNITLIRGNLSQIFAYLLKINQKQIFIENDDITYELLIKNNLNSLENEKAIFHLLLKDLKMNMFEKSTSGRVFVVDLPENTSKYWDNNQIGWGEQNSKFLIDDTQFSADDISVFDFIYKLSELSEVPIVLKNSRKSSEQLFDWEVHYKFFDLMKSNLNDFGITVEERTENYPIYIIERI
;
A
#
# COMPACT_ATOMS: atom_id res chain seq x y z
N MET A 1 -18.54 -6.64 -10.90
CA MET A 1 -17.37 -7.53 -10.73
C MET A 1 -16.90 -7.32 -9.31
N ALA A 2 -16.76 -8.37 -8.51
CA ALA A 2 -16.23 -8.24 -7.16
C ALA A 2 -14.78 -8.73 -7.18
N VAL A 3 -13.87 -7.93 -6.64
CA VAL A 3 -12.49 -8.31 -6.39
C VAL A 3 -12.39 -8.55 -4.89
N SER A 4 -11.86 -9.71 -4.50
CA SER A 4 -11.71 -10.10 -3.10
C SER A 4 -10.27 -10.47 -2.83
N ILE A 5 -9.73 -10.01 -1.70
CA ILE A 5 -8.45 -10.49 -1.18
C ILE A 5 -8.63 -11.93 -0.75
N ASP A 6 -7.73 -12.81 -1.20
CA ASP A 6 -7.76 -14.21 -0.79
C ASP A 6 -7.01 -14.39 0.53
N TYR A 7 -7.72 -14.22 1.65
CA TYR A 7 -7.17 -14.45 2.98
C TYR A 7 -6.61 -15.87 3.09
N GLU A 8 -5.31 -15.98 3.40
CA GLU A 8 -4.55 -17.25 3.53
C GLU A 8 -4.63 -18.24 2.35
N GLY A 9 -5.00 -17.75 1.15
CA GLY A 9 -5.08 -18.57 -0.04
C GLY A 9 -6.26 -19.55 -0.07
N GLU A 10 -7.31 -19.33 0.74
CA GLU A 10 -8.46 -20.23 0.85
C GLU A 10 -9.20 -20.41 -0.47
N ASN A 11 -9.49 -19.32 -1.18
CA ASN A 11 -10.15 -19.34 -2.48
C ASN A 11 -9.25 -19.95 -3.55
N PHE A 12 -7.94 -19.71 -3.51
CA PHE A 12 -6.98 -20.29 -4.45
C PHE A 12 -6.91 -21.81 -4.28
N LYS A 13 -6.89 -22.31 -3.03
CA LYS A 13 -6.99 -23.74 -2.72
C LYS A 13 -8.32 -24.31 -3.19
N LYS A 14 -9.44 -23.68 -2.82
CA LYS A 14 -10.82 -24.11 -3.17
C LYS A 14 -11.03 -24.21 -4.67
N HIS A 15 -10.53 -23.24 -5.44
CA HIS A 15 -10.71 -23.18 -6.89
C HIS A 15 -9.54 -23.77 -7.68
N LYS A 16 -8.51 -24.31 -6.99
CA LYS A 16 -7.29 -24.88 -7.57
C LYS A 16 -6.61 -23.94 -8.57
N VAL A 17 -6.47 -22.67 -8.16
CA VAL A 17 -5.85 -21.62 -8.96
C VAL A 17 -4.36 -21.95 -9.12
N ARG A 18 -3.88 -21.97 -10.36
CA ARG A 18 -2.47 -22.29 -10.70
C ARG A 18 -1.72 -21.12 -11.34
N ALA A 19 -2.46 -20.16 -11.88
CA ALA A 19 -1.93 -19.00 -12.57
C ALA A 19 -2.94 -17.86 -12.49
N LEU A 20 -2.44 -16.63 -12.36
CA LEU A 20 -3.21 -15.40 -12.35
C LEU A 20 -3.04 -14.65 -13.69
N PRO A 21 -4.03 -13.83 -14.11
CA PRO A 21 -5.32 -13.59 -13.47
C PRO A 21 -6.28 -14.79 -13.62
N TYR A 22 -7.09 -15.04 -12.60
CA TYR A 22 -8.04 -16.16 -12.57
C TYR A 22 -9.42 -15.69 -12.15
N GLY A 23 -10.41 -15.89 -13.01
CA GLY A 23 -11.80 -15.57 -12.74
C GLY A 23 -12.61 -16.81 -12.41
N VAL A 24 -13.63 -16.64 -11.58
CA VAL A 24 -14.66 -17.64 -11.31
C VAL A 24 -16.02 -16.97 -11.49
N LEU A 25 -16.88 -17.57 -12.30
CA LEU A 25 -18.28 -17.17 -12.45
C LEU A 25 -19.13 -18.15 -11.65
N LEU A 26 -19.90 -17.61 -10.70
CA LEU A 26 -20.81 -18.36 -9.86
C LEU A 26 -22.27 -18.05 -10.23
N ASN A 27 -23.16 -19.03 -10.14
CA ASN A 27 -24.61 -18.77 -10.14
C ASN A 27 -25.09 -18.38 -8.74
N ALA A 28 -26.37 -18.04 -8.61
CA ALA A 28 -27.02 -17.65 -7.36
C ALA A 28 -27.02 -18.76 -6.26
N GLN A 29 -26.58 -19.97 -6.57
CA GLN A 29 -26.47 -21.09 -5.62
C GLN A 29 -25.01 -21.30 -5.16
N GLY A 30 -24.07 -20.51 -5.68
CA GLY A 30 -22.64 -20.66 -5.42
C GLY A 30 -21.97 -21.73 -6.28
N GLU A 31 -22.66 -22.23 -7.32
CA GLU A 31 -22.12 -23.22 -8.23
C GLU A 31 -21.25 -22.55 -9.30
N VAL A 32 -20.11 -23.16 -9.60
CA VAL A 32 -19.17 -22.66 -10.60
C VAL A 32 -19.72 -22.92 -12.00
N LEU A 33 -20.15 -21.86 -12.69
CA LEU A 33 -20.56 -21.90 -14.09
C LEU A 33 -19.35 -21.87 -15.03
N TRP A 34 -18.31 -21.13 -14.64
CA TRP A 34 -17.09 -20.98 -15.42
C TRP A 34 -15.91 -20.63 -14.52
N LYS A 35 -14.70 -21.04 -14.91
CA LYS A 35 -13.45 -20.64 -14.26
C LYS A 35 -12.30 -20.65 -15.26
N GLY A 36 -11.33 -19.75 -15.11
CA GLY A 36 -10.15 -19.68 -15.97
C GLY A 36 -9.62 -18.26 -16.13
N ASN A 37 -8.77 -18.03 -17.13
CA ASN A 37 -8.29 -16.68 -17.44
C ASN A 37 -9.47 -15.79 -17.86
N PRO A 38 -9.73 -14.65 -17.17
CA PRO A 38 -10.83 -13.75 -17.47
C PRO A 38 -10.92 -13.31 -18.94
N ALA A 39 -9.80 -13.22 -19.66
CA ALA A 39 -9.80 -12.86 -21.09
C ALA A 39 -10.54 -13.89 -21.98
N ASN A 40 -10.75 -15.11 -21.49
CA ASN A 40 -11.39 -16.19 -22.24
C ASN A 40 -12.92 -16.24 -22.06
N ILE A 41 -13.50 -15.38 -21.22
CA ILE A 41 -14.96 -15.29 -21.09
C ILE A 41 -15.52 -14.36 -22.17
N THR A 42 -16.55 -14.81 -22.90
CA THR A 42 -17.17 -14.03 -23.98
C THR A 42 -18.60 -13.63 -23.62
N ALA A 43 -19.09 -12.55 -24.23
CA ALA A 43 -20.47 -12.10 -24.05
C ALA A 43 -21.51 -13.17 -24.42
N ASN A 44 -21.23 -14.00 -25.43
CA ASN A 44 -22.10 -15.12 -25.82
C ASN A 44 -22.18 -16.19 -24.73
N MET A 45 -21.04 -16.50 -24.08
CA MET A 45 -21.02 -17.42 -22.94
C MET A 45 -21.82 -16.86 -21.77
N ILE A 46 -21.63 -15.58 -21.43
CA ILE A 46 -22.39 -14.90 -20.36
C ILE A 46 -23.89 -14.96 -20.64
N ARG A 47 -24.32 -14.62 -21.86
CA ARG A 47 -25.74 -14.72 -22.25
C ARG A 47 -26.27 -16.15 -22.13
N GLY A 48 -25.49 -17.16 -22.55
CA GLY A 48 -25.86 -18.56 -22.41
C GLY A 48 -25.95 -19.03 -20.95
N PHE A 49 -25.11 -18.49 -20.07
CA PHE A 49 -25.18 -18.76 -18.63
C PHE A 49 -26.42 -18.11 -18.00
N LEU A 50 -26.69 -16.85 -18.33
CA LEU A 50 -27.86 -16.11 -17.84
C LEU A 50 -29.17 -16.77 -18.29
N SER A 51 -29.27 -17.23 -19.54
CA SER A 51 -30.48 -17.91 -20.03
C SER A 51 -30.77 -19.24 -19.32
N LYS A 52 -29.74 -19.90 -18.79
CA LYS A 52 -29.86 -21.20 -18.09
C LYS A 52 -29.95 -21.07 -16.57
N ASN A 53 -29.67 -19.89 -16.02
CA ASN A 53 -29.61 -19.64 -14.58
C ASN A 53 -30.46 -18.41 -14.22
N ALA A 54 -31.79 -18.55 -14.30
CA ALA A 54 -32.73 -17.45 -14.04
C ALA A 54 -33.00 -17.20 -12.55
N ARG A 55 -32.51 -18.06 -11.66
CA ARG A 55 -32.71 -17.91 -10.21
C ARG A 55 -31.87 -16.76 -9.69
N THR A 56 -32.51 -15.87 -8.93
CA THR A 56 -31.85 -14.77 -8.22
C THR A 56 -31.88 -15.04 -6.72
N VAL A 57 -30.88 -14.54 -6.01
CA VAL A 57 -30.86 -14.48 -4.54
C VAL A 57 -30.42 -13.07 -4.11
N PRO A 58 -30.90 -12.57 -2.96
CA PRO A 58 -30.33 -11.38 -2.34
C PRO A 58 -28.82 -11.56 -2.14
N ILE A 59 -28.06 -10.48 -2.34
CA ILE A 59 -26.60 -10.54 -2.26
C ILE A 59 -26.10 -10.98 -0.87
N TYR A 60 -26.84 -10.64 0.20
CA TYR A 60 -26.54 -11.02 1.58
C TYR A 60 -26.75 -12.52 1.86
N ASP A 61 -27.60 -13.19 1.08
CA ASP A 61 -27.78 -14.65 1.18
C ASP A 61 -26.69 -15.40 0.41
N PHE A 62 -26.13 -14.75 -0.61
CA PHE A 62 -25.05 -15.28 -1.44
C PHE A 62 -23.67 -15.11 -0.79
N LEU A 63 -23.39 -13.89 -0.31
CA LEU A 63 -22.19 -13.55 0.43
C LEU A 63 -22.48 -13.71 1.92
N LYS A 64 -22.15 -14.87 2.46
CA LYS A 64 -22.15 -15.07 3.91
C LYS A 64 -20.92 -14.39 4.48
N TYR A 65 -21.12 -13.22 5.04
CA TYR A 65 -20.15 -12.62 5.95
C TYR A 65 -20.10 -13.52 7.18
N SER A 66 -19.03 -14.30 7.31
CA SER A 66 -18.57 -14.59 8.66
C SER A 66 -18.12 -13.22 9.19
N SER A 67 -18.86 -12.66 10.16
CA SER A 67 -18.16 -11.85 11.13
C SER A 67 -17.00 -12.74 11.56
N TYR A 68 -15.77 -12.33 11.30
CA TYR A 68 -14.65 -12.90 12.03
C TYR A 68 -15.14 -13.02 13.46
N THR A 69 -14.95 -14.17 14.11
CA THR A 69 -14.90 -14.12 15.57
C THR A 69 -14.01 -12.93 15.84
N THR A 70 -14.57 -11.89 16.43
CA THR A 70 -13.79 -10.79 16.95
C THR A 70 -12.87 -11.49 17.93
N ASP A 71 -11.70 -11.93 17.43
CA ASP A 71 -10.51 -12.10 18.25
C ASP A 71 -10.49 -10.80 18.99
N ASN A 72 -10.89 -10.87 20.27
CA ASN A 72 -11.35 -9.73 21.06
C ASN A 72 -10.61 -8.51 20.59
N GLU A 73 -11.30 -7.52 19.99
CA GLU A 73 -10.64 -6.32 19.45
C GLU A 73 -9.71 -5.81 20.54
N VAL A 74 -8.42 -6.13 20.42
CA VAL A 74 -7.46 -5.71 21.43
C VAL A 74 -7.23 -4.28 21.05
N ASP A 75 -7.95 -3.37 21.71
CA ASP A 75 -7.59 -1.97 21.69
C ASP A 75 -6.12 -1.91 22.07
N ILE A 76 -5.27 -1.65 21.09
CA ILE A 76 -3.84 -1.54 21.31
C ILE A 76 -3.66 -0.26 22.12
N VAL A 77 -3.53 -0.40 23.44
CA VAL A 77 -3.22 0.73 24.31
C VAL A 77 -1.72 0.96 24.22
N LEU A 78 -1.35 2.04 23.54
CA LEU A 78 0.03 2.46 23.39
C LEU A 78 0.44 3.37 24.55
N GLU A 79 1.36 2.90 25.39
CA GLU A 79 2.06 3.77 26.33
C GLU A 79 3.09 4.61 25.57
N GLY A 80 2.90 5.93 25.53
CA GLY A 80 3.74 6.86 24.76
C GLY A 80 3.24 7.13 23.34
N ASP A 81 4.10 7.72 22.52
CA ASP A 81 3.75 8.22 21.18
C ASP A 81 3.97 7.18 20.07
N TYR A 82 4.96 6.32 20.26
CA TYR A 82 5.27 5.19 19.40
C TYR A 82 5.81 4.00 20.22
N LYS A 83 5.81 2.80 19.62
CA LYS A 83 6.49 1.61 20.17
C LYS A 83 7.03 0.75 19.04
N LEU A 84 8.28 0.35 19.14
CA LEU A 84 8.93 -0.60 18.24
C LEU A 84 9.02 -1.97 18.92
N ILE A 85 8.56 -3.02 18.24
CA ILE A 85 8.53 -4.39 18.77
C ILE A 85 9.25 -5.29 17.77
N GLU A 86 10.21 -6.09 18.24
CA GLU A 86 10.83 -7.13 17.41
C GLU A 86 9.85 -8.28 17.17
N THR A 87 9.82 -8.79 15.94
CA THR A 87 8.89 -9.84 15.52
C THR A 87 9.60 -10.98 14.81
N ASN A 88 8.99 -12.16 14.81
CA ASN A 88 9.46 -13.34 14.07
C ASN A 88 8.72 -13.51 12.73
N LEU A 89 8.21 -12.42 12.16
CA LEU A 89 7.46 -12.46 10.90
C LEU A 89 8.41 -12.78 9.74
N ARG A 90 7.88 -13.39 8.68
CA ARG A 90 8.67 -13.62 7.47
C ARG A 90 8.97 -12.29 6.80
N LYS A 91 10.21 -12.12 6.34
CA LYS A 91 10.64 -10.98 5.54
C LYS A 91 9.78 -10.87 4.27
N SER A 92 9.16 -9.71 4.10
CA SER A 92 8.45 -9.30 2.88
C SER A 92 9.36 -8.41 2.03
N SER A 93 9.12 -8.38 0.71
CA SER A 93 9.82 -7.45 -0.19
C SER A 93 9.43 -5.99 0.04
N PHE A 94 8.24 -5.76 0.61
CA PHE A 94 7.66 -4.44 0.87
C PHE A 94 7.13 -4.34 2.30
N SER A 95 7.10 -3.12 2.82
CA SER A 95 6.47 -2.79 4.09
C SER A 95 4.96 -3.04 4.06
N VAL A 96 4.42 -3.55 5.16
CA VAL A 96 2.96 -3.67 5.38
C VAL A 96 2.55 -2.55 6.32
N ILE A 97 1.62 -1.71 5.87
CA ILE A 97 1.15 -0.54 6.62
C ILE A 97 -0.36 -0.66 6.80
N GLU A 98 -0.80 -0.69 8.05
CA GLU A 98 -2.18 -0.94 8.46
C GLU A 98 -2.68 0.20 9.36
N ARG A 99 -3.96 0.52 9.23
CA ARG A 99 -4.70 1.30 10.19
C ARG A 99 -5.38 0.36 11.16
N ASN A 100 -5.33 0.72 12.44
CA ASN A 100 -6.14 0.10 13.47
C ASN A 100 -6.67 1.21 14.39
N LYS A 101 -7.90 1.67 14.13
CA LYS A 101 -8.56 2.74 14.89
C LYS A 101 -7.68 3.99 14.98
N ASN A 102 -7.06 4.23 16.14
CA ASN A 102 -6.21 5.40 16.43
C ASN A 102 -4.71 5.13 16.25
N ILE A 103 -4.33 3.98 15.71
CA ILE A 103 -2.93 3.57 15.56
C ILE A 103 -2.65 3.20 14.11
N THR A 104 -1.47 3.60 13.63
CA THR A 104 -0.87 3.10 12.40
C THR A 104 0.21 2.10 12.76
N LEU A 105 0.15 0.97 12.08
CA LEU A 105 1.00 -0.18 12.30
C LEU A 105 1.84 -0.39 11.04
N ILE A 106 3.17 -0.44 11.21
CA ILE A 106 4.12 -0.61 10.12
C ILE A 106 4.96 -1.85 10.42
N ARG A 107 4.90 -2.86 9.55
CA ARG A 107 5.69 -4.09 9.66
C ARG A 107 6.74 -4.13 8.55
N GLY A 108 7.97 -4.46 8.94
CA GLY A 108 9.11 -4.59 8.04
C GLY A 108 10.41 -4.68 8.80
N ASN A 109 11.53 -4.81 8.09
CA ASN A 109 12.84 -4.58 8.68
C ASN A 109 13.10 -3.08 8.92
N LEU A 110 14.25 -2.71 9.50
CA LEU A 110 14.50 -1.31 9.84
C LEU A 110 14.63 -0.44 8.59
N SER A 111 15.20 -0.94 7.49
CA SER A 111 15.27 -0.17 6.24
C SER A 111 13.88 0.15 5.70
N GLN A 112 12.94 -0.81 5.73
CA GLN A 112 11.55 -0.59 5.34
C GLN A 112 10.85 0.43 6.26
N ILE A 113 10.97 0.27 7.58
CA ILE A 113 10.35 1.18 8.54
C ILE A 113 10.89 2.60 8.39
N PHE A 114 12.21 2.76 8.34
CA PHE A 114 12.84 4.07 8.19
C PHE A 114 12.51 4.71 6.83
N ALA A 115 12.37 3.92 5.77
CA ALA A 115 11.98 4.43 4.46
C ALA A 115 10.57 5.02 4.49
N TYR A 116 9.63 4.35 5.18
CA TYR A 116 8.29 4.88 5.40
C TYR A 116 8.30 6.16 6.25
N LEU A 117 9.08 6.21 7.34
CA LEU A 117 9.14 7.40 8.21
C LEU A 117 9.74 8.62 7.50
N LEU A 118 10.68 8.41 6.58
CA LEU A 118 11.32 9.46 5.81
C LEU A 118 10.60 9.77 4.48
N LYS A 119 9.61 8.95 4.09
CA LYS A 119 8.90 8.98 2.79
C LYS A 119 9.85 8.89 1.59
N ILE A 120 10.83 8.01 1.68
CA ILE A 120 11.82 7.75 0.63
C ILE A 120 11.79 6.28 0.19
N ASN A 121 12.51 5.97 -0.88
CA ASN A 121 12.64 4.58 -1.32
C ASN A 121 13.45 3.75 -0.29
N GLN A 122 13.06 2.49 -0.03
CA GLN A 122 13.86 1.59 0.82
C GLN A 122 15.29 1.39 0.32
N LYS A 123 15.52 1.43 -0.99
CA LYS A 123 16.87 1.32 -1.59
C LYS A 123 17.76 2.54 -1.32
N GLN A 124 17.22 3.60 -0.73
CA GLN A 124 18.01 4.74 -0.25
C GLN A 124 18.52 4.54 1.17
N ILE A 125 18.15 3.44 1.86
CA ILE A 125 18.58 3.16 3.24
C ILE A 125 19.46 1.92 3.26
N PHE A 126 20.65 2.05 3.83
CA PHE A 126 21.63 0.99 3.97
C PHE A 126 21.91 0.73 5.44
N ILE A 127 21.50 -0.45 5.92
CA ILE A 127 21.75 -0.94 7.27
C ILE A 127 22.44 -2.30 7.15
N GLU A 128 23.55 -2.48 7.87
CA GLU A 128 24.22 -3.78 7.92
C GLU A 128 23.40 -4.78 8.77
N ASN A 129 23.28 -6.03 8.31
CA ASN A 129 22.56 -7.11 9.00
C ASN A 129 21.07 -6.79 9.29
N ASP A 130 20.37 -6.19 8.32
CA ASP A 130 18.96 -5.79 8.41
C ASP A 130 17.95 -6.92 8.09
N ASP A 131 18.10 -8.02 8.81
CA ASP A 131 17.29 -9.24 8.64
C ASP A 131 16.22 -9.41 9.73
N ILE A 132 16.32 -8.64 10.82
CA ILE A 132 15.32 -8.65 11.89
C ILE A 132 14.10 -7.85 11.45
N THR A 133 12.92 -8.43 11.63
CA THR A 133 11.64 -7.77 11.36
C THR A 133 11.07 -7.13 12.62
N TYR A 134 10.46 -5.97 12.47
CA TYR A 134 9.84 -5.22 13.54
C TYR A 134 8.40 -4.84 13.19
N GLU A 135 7.63 -4.53 14.22
CA GLU A 135 6.34 -3.86 14.16
C GLU A 135 6.48 -2.51 14.87
N LEU A 136 6.28 -1.43 14.14
CA LEU A 136 6.21 -0.08 14.67
C LEU A 136 4.75 0.36 14.79
N LEU A 137 4.37 0.76 16.00
CA LEU A 137 3.05 1.29 16.34
C LEU A 137 3.18 2.80 16.55
N ILE A 138 2.37 3.61 15.85
CA ILE A 138 2.35 5.08 15.95
C ILE A 138 0.92 5.55 16.17
N LYS A 139 0.69 6.52 17.06
CA LYS A 139 -0.63 7.15 17.18
C LYS A 139 -0.97 7.97 15.94
N ASN A 140 -2.20 7.85 15.43
CA ASN A 140 -2.61 8.48 14.17
C ASN A 140 -2.50 10.01 14.16
N ASN A 141 -2.63 10.68 15.31
CA ASN A 141 -2.43 12.13 15.42
C ASN A 141 -0.97 12.56 15.18
N LEU A 142 -0.04 11.61 15.10
CA LEU A 142 1.37 11.80 14.77
C LEU A 142 1.71 11.37 13.34
N ASN A 143 0.73 10.95 12.53
CA ASN A 143 0.94 10.59 11.12
C ASN A 143 1.04 11.84 10.25
N SER A 144 2.09 12.63 10.47
CA SER A 144 2.50 13.70 9.57
C SER A 144 3.97 13.54 9.25
N LEU A 145 4.40 14.07 8.10
CA LEU A 145 5.77 13.92 7.62
C LEU A 145 6.81 14.33 8.67
N GLU A 146 6.57 15.46 9.35
CA GLU A 146 7.52 16.00 10.33
C GLU A 146 7.56 15.19 11.63
N ASN A 147 6.41 14.68 12.09
CA ASN A 147 6.36 13.83 13.28
C ASN A 147 6.97 12.46 13.01
N GLU A 148 6.72 11.86 11.84
CA GLU A 148 7.31 10.58 11.45
C GLU A 148 8.84 10.69 11.29
N LYS A 149 9.36 11.79 10.74
CA LYS A 149 10.80 12.08 10.75
C LYS A 149 11.37 12.24 12.15
N ALA A 150 10.64 12.89 13.06
CA ALA A 150 11.06 13.01 14.45
C ALA A 150 11.14 11.63 15.13
N ILE A 151 10.16 10.75 14.88
CA ILE A 151 10.17 9.36 15.35
C ILE A 151 11.39 8.61 14.79
N PHE A 152 11.72 8.77 13.51
CA PHE A 152 12.93 8.20 12.92
C PHE A 152 14.20 8.58 13.71
N HIS A 153 14.39 9.86 14.03
CA HIS A 153 15.55 10.32 14.79
C HIS A 153 15.56 9.79 16.24
N LEU A 154 14.40 9.66 16.87
CA LEU A 154 14.28 9.05 18.19
C LEU A 154 14.64 7.55 18.15
N LEU A 155 14.17 6.82 17.14
CA LEU A 155 14.52 5.41 16.95
C LEU A 155 16.01 5.20 16.73
N LEU A 156 16.68 6.06 15.95
CA LEU A 156 18.14 6.01 15.81
C LEU A 156 18.84 6.12 17.18
N LYS A 157 18.38 7.05 18.02
CA LYS A 157 18.93 7.25 19.38
C LYS A 157 18.67 6.04 20.28
N ASP A 158 17.43 5.54 20.30
CA ASP A 158 17.01 4.42 21.15
C ASP A 158 17.75 3.12 20.79
N LEU A 159 17.95 2.89 19.48
CA LEU A 159 18.68 1.74 18.95
C LEU A 159 20.20 1.92 18.94
N LYS A 160 20.71 3.08 19.41
CA LYS A 160 22.14 3.43 19.40
C LYS A 160 22.75 3.29 18.01
N MET A 161 22.12 3.94 17.03
CA MET A 161 22.56 3.96 15.64
C MET A 161 22.93 5.39 15.23
N ASN A 162 23.97 5.49 14.38
CA ASN A 162 24.34 6.72 13.69
C ASN A 162 23.87 6.64 12.24
N MET A 163 23.59 7.80 11.65
CA MET A 163 23.21 7.95 10.24
C MET A 163 24.15 8.92 9.53
N PHE A 164 24.62 8.52 8.36
CA PHE A 164 25.42 9.33 7.45
C PHE A 164 24.69 9.48 6.12
N GLU A 165 24.51 10.72 5.68
CA GLU A 165 23.94 11.03 4.37
C GLU A 165 25.06 11.10 3.33
N LYS A 166 24.83 10.50 2.16
CA LYS A 166 25.65 10.68 0.96
C LYS A 166 24.77 11.04 -0.21
N SER A 167 25.29 11.85 -1.13
CA SER A 167 24.64 12.07 -2.42
C SER A 167 25.13 11.01 -3.41
N THR A 168 24.21 10.41 -4.14
CA THR A 168 24.50 9.52 -5.27
C THR A 168 23.74 9.97 -6.51
N SER A 169 24.18 9.55 -7.69
CA SER A 169 23.51 9.84 -8.96
C SER A 169 22.91 8.57 -9.54
N GLY A 170 21.69 8.65 -10.07
CA GLY A 170 21.03 7.50 -10.67
C GLY A 170 19.67 7.83 -11.24
N ARG A 171 18.99 6.79 -11.73
CA ARG A 171 17.63 6.89 -12.27
C ARG A 171 16.65 7.27 -11.16
N VAL A 172 15.94 8.37 -11.35
CA VAL A 172 14.90 8.87 -10.44
C VAL A 172 13.64 9.23 -11.21
N PHE A 173 12.53 9.29 -10.49
CA PHE A 173 11.34 10.01 -10.93
C PHE A 173 11.35 11.40 -10.32
N VAL A 174 11.40 12.40 -11.17
CA VAL A 174 11.28 13.80 -10.78
C VAL A 174 9.79 14.15 -10.81
N VAL A 175 9.22 14.39 -9.64
CA VAL A 175 7.79 14.64 -9.47
C VAL A 175 7.56 16.11 -9.13
N ASP A 176 6.64 16.73 -9.87
CA ASP A 176 6.14 18.07 -9.58
C ASP A 176 4.68 18.00 -9.15
N LEU A 177 4.41 18.51 -7.95
CA LEU A 177 3.07 18.54 -7.35
C LEU A 177 2.34 19.81 -7.80
N PRO A 178 1.02 19.73 -8.08
CA PRO A 178 0.23 20.91 -8.42
C PRO A 178 0.16 21.91 -7.26
N GLU A 179 -0.13 23.17 -7.57
CA GLU A 179 -0.23 24.22 -6.54
C GLU A 179 -1.43 24.07 -5.60
N ASN A 180 -2.42 23.27 -6.00
CA ASN A 180 -3.59 22.96 -5.20
C ASN A 180 -4.04 21.52 -5.48
N THR A 181 -4.87 21.00 -4.58
CA THR A 181 -5.33 19.60 -4.59
C THR A 181 -6.70 19.41 -5.26
N SER A 182 -7.17 20.38 -6.06
CA SER A 182 -8.53 20.35 -6.65
C SER A 182 -8.80 19.18 -7.61
N LYS A 183 -7.74 18.56 -8.13
CA LYS A 183 -7.81 17.39 -9.01
C LYS A 183 -7.63 16.06 -8.28
N TYR A 184 -7.27 16.09 -7.00
CA TYR A 184 -7.13 14.87 -6.22
C TYR A 184 -8.51 14.30 -5.94
N TRP A 185 -8.58 12.98 -5.84
CA TRP A 185 -9.79 12.33 -5.38
C TRP A 185 -10.00 12.66 -3.91
N ASP A 186 -11.20 13.13 -3.58
CA ASP A 186 -11.59 13.30 -2.19
C ASP A 186 -11.71 11.93 -1.50
N ASN A 187 -11.87 11.94 -0.18
CA ASN A 187 -12.01 10.74 0.65
C ASN A 187 -13.39 10.07 0.56
N ASN A 188 -14.11 10.28 -0.55
CA ASN A 188 -15.41 9.67 -0.81
C ASN A 188 -15.35 8.68 -1.97
N GLN A 189 -14.19 8.48 -2.59
CA GLN A 189 -14.06 7.58 -3.75
C GLN A 189 -13.89 6.13 -3.30
N ILE A 190 -13.18 5.93 -2.20
CA ILE A 190 -12.83 4.65 -1.61
C ILE A 190 -13.27 4.65 -0.14
N GLY A 191 -13.63 3.48 0.39
CA GLY A 191 -14.01 3.34 1.79
C GLY A 191 -13.81 1.92 2.29
N TRP A 192 -12.70 1.69 2.96
CA TRP A 192 -12.28 0.40 3.50
C TRP A 192 -12.47 0.27 5.02
N GLY A 193 -12.96 1.33 5.69
CA GLY A 193 -13.20 1.38 7.13
C GLY A 193 -11.98 1.82 7.96
N GLU A 194 -11.97 1.50 9.25
CA GLU A 194 -10.93 2.00 10.20
C GLU A 194 -9.88 0.95 10.60
N GLN A 195 -10.05 -0.30 10.15
CA GLN A 195 -9.16 -1.44 10.44
C GLN A 195 -8.83 -2.17 9.13
N ASN A 196 -7.88 -1.61 8.37
CA ASN A 196 -7.50 -2.12 7.04
C ASN A 196 -6.05 -1.79 6.72
N SER A 197 -5.53 -2.36 5.62
CA SER A 197 -4.28 -1.87 5.06
C SER A 197 -4.49 -0.50 4.42
N LYS A 198 -3.52 0.39 4.59
CA LYS A 198 -3.51 1.70 3.92
C LYS A 198 -3.42 1.58 2.39
N PHE A 199 -2.95 0.44 1.88
CA PHE A 199 -2.69 0.23 0.45
C PHE A 199 -3.21 -1.14 0.01
N LEU A 200 -3.91 -1.17 -1.12
CA LEU A 200 -4.21 -2.41 -1.85
C LEU A 200 -3.32 -2.46 -3.09
N ILE A 201 -2.58 -3.54 -3.26
CA ILE A 201 -1.56 -3.66 -4.32
C ILE A 201 -1.93 -4.84 -5.21
N ASP A 202 -2.14 -4.56 -6.48
CA ASP A 202 -2.28 -5.55 -7.54
C ASP A 202 -0.96 -5.68 -8.32
N ASP A 203 -0.93 -6.56 -9.32
CA ASP A 203 0.26 -6.84 -10.15
C ASP A 203 0.78 -5.64 -10.95
N THR A 204 -0.07 -4.63 -11.17
CA THR A 204 0.22 -3.48 -12.06
C THR A 204 -0.16 -2.13 -11.49
N GLN A 205 -1.00 -2.09 -10.47
CA GLN A 205 -1.57 -0.88 -9.88
C GLN A 205 -1.67 -1.01 -8.37
N PHE A 206 -1.78 0.12 -7.70
CA PHE A 206 -2.17 0.15 -6.30
C PHE A 206 -3.25 1.19 -6.09
N SER A 207 -4.08 0.92 -5.09
CA SER A 207 -5.06 1.86 -4.57
C SER A 207 -4.72 2.20 -3.14
N ALA A 208 -5.16 3.37 -2.69
CA ALA A 208 -5.07 3.79 -1.30
C ALA A 208 -6.29 4.61 -0.91
N ASP A 209 -6.74 4.40 0.31
CA ASP A 209 -7.89 5.07 0.94
C ASP A 209 -7.34 6.00 2.02
N ASP A 210 -7.77 7.27 2.09
CA ASP A 210 -7.47 8.20 3.20
C ASP A 210 -5.97 8.38 3.54
N ILE A 211 -5.11 8.61 2.55
CA ILE A 211 -3.68 8.85 2.76
C ILE A 211 -3.21 10.24 2.30
N SER A 212 -2.11 10.72 2.91
CA SER A 212 -1.45 11.94 2.47
C SER A 212 -0.74 11.75 1.13
N VAL A 213 -0.45 12.87 0.45
CA VAL A 213 0.37 12.85 -0.78
C VAL A 213 1.74 12.23 -0.52
N PHE A 214 2.33 12.43 0.67
CA PHE A 214 3.64 11.89 0.99
C PHE A 214 3.62 10.37 1.17
N ASP A 215 2.56 9.83 1.79
CA ASP A 215 2.33 8.38 1.87
C ASP A 215 2.15 7.78 0.46
N PHE A 216 1.41 8.48 -0.41
CA PHE A 216 1.21 8.07 -1.80
C PHE A 216 2.53 8.04 -2.57
N ILE A 217 3.33 9.11 -2.49
CA ILE A 217 4.64 9.21 -3.14
C ILE A 217 5.61 8.16 -2.60
N TYR A 218 5.64 7.94 -1.29
CA TYR A 218 6.41 6.85 -0.68
C TYR A 218 6.04 5.51 -1.32
N LYS A 219 4.75 5.19 -1.38
CA LYS A 219 4.30 3.90 -1.88
C LYS A 219 4.61 3.73 -3.37
N LEU A 220 4.42 4.78 -4.16
CA LEU A 220 4.78 4.78 -5.58
C LEU A 220 6.28 4.53 -5.77
N SER A 221 7.13 5.18 -4.97
CA SER A 221 8.57 4.96 -4.95
C SER A 221 8.91 3.51 -4.60
N GLU A 222 8.34 2.99 -3.50
CA GLU A 222 8.56 1.63 -3.01
C GLU A 222 8.22 0.58 -4.10
N LEU A 223 7.02 0.68 -4.69
CA LEU A 223 6.51 -0.27 -5.67
C LEU A 223 7.19 -0.19 -7.05
N SER A 224 7.56 1.01 -7.48
CA SER A 224 8.33 1.19 -8.72
C SER A 224 9.82 0.86 -8.56
N GLU A 225 10.28 0.72 -7.31
CA GLU A 225 11.68 0.56 -6.93
C GLU A 225 12.60 1.68 -7.46
N VAL A 226 12.04 2.88 -7.66
CA VAL A 226 12.74 4.07 -8.15
C VAL A 226 12.61 5.20 -7.13
N PRO A 227 13.72 5.84 -6.71
CA PRO A 227 13.68 7.04 -5.87
C PRO A 227 12.89 8.18 -6.52
N ILE A 228 12.10 8.90 -5.72
CA ILE A 228 11.35 10.08 -6.14
C ILE A 228 12.01 11.35 -5.61
N VAL A 229 12.23 12.33 -6.48
CA VAL A 229 12.70 13.68 -6.14
C VAL A 229 11.54 14.66 -6.34
N LEU A 230 11.10 15.30 -5.26
CA LEU A 230 10.02 16.29 -5.28
C LEU A 230 10.56 17.69 -5.54
N LYS A 231 10.12 18.34 -6.63
CA LYS A 231 10.51 19.73 -6.94
C LYS A 231 9.86 20.77 -6.02
N ASN A 232 8.61 20.53 -5.60
CA ASN A 232 7.77 21.51 -4.89
C ASN A 232 7.21 20.95 -3.56
N SER A 233 8.05 20.32 -2.74
CA SER A 233 7.64 19.67 -1.48
C SER A 233 6.94 20.61 -0.47
N ARG A 234 7.24 21.91 -0.49
CA ARG A 234 6.68 22.92 0.43
C ARG A 234 5.21 23.27 0.19
N LYS A 235 4.61 22.81 -0.92
CA LYS A 235 3.21 23.10 -1.28
C LYS A 235 2.24 21.96 -0.94
N SER A 236 2.74 20.85 -0.38
CA SER A 236 1.90 19.67 -0.12
C SER A 236 1.05 19.86 1.14
N SER A 237 -0.20 19.45 1.03
CA SER A 237 -1.18 19.43 2.12
C SER A 237 -1.03 18.16 2.95
N GLU A 238 -1.26 18.25 4.26
CA GLU A 238 -1.47 17.08 5.15
C GLU A 238 -2.91 16.52 5.02
N GLN A 239 -3.70 17.07 4.10
CA GLN A 239 -5.00 16.50 3.73
C GLN A 239 -4.85 15.07 3.22
N LEU A 240 -5.88 14.29 3.51
CA LEU A 240 -6.00 12.90 3.10
C LEU A 240 -6.83 12.81 1.83
N PHE A 241 -6.45 11.88 0.97
CA PHE A 241 -7.04 11.67 -0.34
C PHE A 241 -7.05 10.19 -0.67
N ASP A 242 -7.88 9.85 -1.63
CA ASP A 242 -7.93 8.52 -2.24
C ASP A 242 -7.04 8.49 -3.49
N TRP A 243 -6.51 7.31 -3.81
CA TRP A 243 -5.60 7.15 -4.94
C TRP A 243 -5.82 5.81 -5.63
N GLU A 244 -5.66 5.79 -6.96
CA GLU A 244 -5.51 4.58 -7.75
C GLU A 244 -4.56 4.88 -8.92
N VAL A 245 -3.42 4.19 -8.98
CA VAL A 245 -2.38 4.47 -9.98
C VAL A 245 -1.67 3.20 -10.43
N HIS A 246 -1.40 3.10 -11.72
CA HIS A 246 -0.47 2.11 -12.27
C HIS A 246 0.97 2.42 -11.84
N TYR A 247 1.70 1.46 -11.28
CA TYR A 247 3.11 1.65 -10.87
C TYR A 247 4.11 0.91 -11.75
N LYS A 248 3.67 -0.13 -12.48
CA LYS A 248 4.56 -1.01 -13.25
C LYS A 248 4.93 -0.47 -14.64
N PHE A 249 4.01 0.23 -15.28
CA PHE A 249 4.18 0.77 -16.63
C PHE A 249 4.26 2.29 -16.57
N PHE A 250 5.43 2.86 -16.89
CA PHE A 250 5.71 4.28 -16.72
C PHE A 250 4.73 5.20 -17.46
N ASP A 251 4.35 4.86 -18.69
CA ASP A 251 3.42 5.70 -19.47
C ASP A 251 2.01 5.73 -18.87
N LEU A 252 1.54 4.60 -18.33
CA LEU A 252 0.25 4.53 -17.64
C LEU A 252 0.31 5.26 -16.30
N MET A 253 1.39 5.06 -15.53
CA MET A 253 1.66 5.80 -14.30
C MET A 253 1.62 7.31 -14.55
N LYS A 254 2.33 7.77 -15.57
CA LYS A 254 2.38 9.18 -15.97
C LYS A 254 1.01 9.70 -16.39
N SER A 255 0.22 8.90 -17.12
CA SER A 255 -1.14 9.26 -17.49
C SER A 255 -2.02 9.44 -16.26
N ASN A 256 -2.03 8.49 -15.32
CA ASN A 256 -2.84 8.60 -14.10
C ASN A 256 -2.42 9.78 -13.23
N LEU A 257 -1.11 9.98 -13.04
CA LEU A 257 -0.59 11.13 -12.28
C LEU A 257 -1.02 12.45 -12.91
N ASN A 258 -1.04 12.54 -14.24
CA ASN A 258 -1.47 13.73 -14.94
C ASN A 258 -2.97 14.02 -14.74
N ASP A 259 -3.81 13.00 -14.54
CA ASP A 259 -5.23 13.17 -14.18
C ASP A 259 -5.37 13.89 -12.82
N PHE A 260 -4.46 13.60 -11.87
CA PHE A 260 -4.33 14.32 -10.59
C PHE A 260 -3.61 15.67 -10.72
N GLY A 261 -3.15 16.05 -11.91
CA GLY A 261 -2.33 17.24 -12.13
C GLY A 261 -0.89 17.13 -11.62
N ILE A 262 -0.44 15.93 -11.26
CA ILE A 262 0.94 15.62 -10.87
C ILE A 262 1.72 15.33 -12.15
N THR A 263 2.87 15.99 -12.32
CA THR A 263 3.76 15.68 -13.45
C THR A 263 4.93 14.83 -12.99
N VAL A 264 5.32 13.86 -13.82
CA VAL A 264 6.44 12.98 -13.56
C VAL A 264 7.33 12.85 -14.78
N GLU A 265 8.64 12.87 -14.55
CA GLU A 265 9.67 12.69 -15.56
C GLU A 265 10.71 11.69 -15.05
N GLU A 266 11.11 10.73 -15.88
CA GLU A 266 12.24 9.84 -15.57
C GLU A 266 13.54 10.47 -16.06
N ARG A 267 14.49 10.69 -15.14
CA ARG A 267 15.80 11.31 -15.45
C ARG A 267 16.90 10.74 -14.57
N THR A 268 18.15 11.04 -14.93
CA THR A 268 19.29 10.81 -14.03
C THR A 268 19.52 12.08 -13.22
N GLU A 269 19.44 11.98 -11.90
CA GLU A 269 19.66 13.11 -10.99
C GLU A 269 20.33 12.64 -9.69
N ASN A 270 20.86 13.60 -8.94
CA ASN A 270 21.41 13.31 -7.63
C ASN A 270 20.30 13.20 -6.57
N TYR A 271 20.39 12.19 -5.72
CA TYR A 271 19.47 11.98 -4.61
C TYR A 271 20.24 11.49 -3.37
N PRO A 272 19.68 11.71 -2.16
CA PRO A 272 20.34 11.27 -0.94
C PRO A 272 20.19 9.76 -0.72
N ILE A 273 21.23 9.16 -0.17
CA ILE A 273 21.22 7.84 0.44
C ILE A 273 21.67 7.96 1.90
N TYR A 274 21.13 7.10 2.75
CA TYR A 274 21.35 7.08 4.19
C TYR A 274 22.04 5.78 4.57
N ILE A 275 23.25 5.88 5.10
CA ILE A 275 24.02 4.77 5.64
C ILE A 275 23.85 4.80 7.15
N ILE A 276 23.34 3.72 7.73
CA ILE A 276 22.99 3.63 9.14
C ILE A 276 23.81 2.50 9.77
N GLU A 277 24.55 2.83 10.82
CA GLU A 277 25.52 1.94 11.48
C GLU A 277 25.27 1.93 12.99
N ARG A 278 25.47 0.78 13.64
CA ARG A 278 25.41 0.67 15.11
C ARG A 278 26.62 1.34 15.74
N ILE A 279 26.41 1.97 16.89
CA ILE A 279 27.45 2.57 17.75
C ILE A 279 28.11 1.50 18.62
#